data_AF-A0A2A9NN99-F1
#
_entry.id   AF-A0A2A9NN99-F1
#
_cell.length_a   1.000
_cell.length_b   1.000
_cell.length_c   1.000
_cell.angle_alpha   90.00
_cell.angle_beta   90.00
_cell.angle_gamma   90.00
#
_symmetry.space_group_name_H-M   'P 1'
#
loop_
_entity.id
_entity.type
_entity.pdbx_description
1 polymer ?
#
loop_
_entity_poly.entity_id
_entity_poly.type
_entity_poly.pdbx_seq_one_letter_code
_entity_poly.pdbx_strand_id
1 'polypeptide(L)'
;MPYCNRCDRYFNSYYALNQHKRDSSFHWICDDCGIDFSTSAGRKEHYVQSPRHDYCQRCDELFDDEEELEDHYDEVHHWCRHCHMFFKNQYGLQEHYRQSPSHYYCSPCDRHFLSASNLRSHVNSSIHQPRNYTCPFKGCGYAFVSQSALTQHLEAGTCSSGVNRNTVNRIVRKYDTTNIITDPSRMITIGDAYQERKLIATGAAWNGEAYECYLCHSTYRTLSALNQHLSSPRHEDKMYICPLNTCRSRFSCLSSLVQHIESEYCGVSKFKSVQNAMDNIIGQMKRITF
;
A
#
# COMPACT_ATOMS: atom_id res chain seq x y z
N MET A 1 -48.96 44.16 -19.55
CA MET A 1 -47.58 44.68 -19.48
C MET A 1 -46.90 44.03 -18.29
N PRO A 2 -45.71 43.42 -18.45
CA PRO A 2 -44.97 42.83 -17.34
C PRO A 2 -44.58 43.88 -16.29
N TYR A 3 -44.56 43.47 -15.03
CA TYR A 3 -44.42 44.34 -13.86
C TYR A 3 -43.40 43.76 -12.88
N CYS A 4 -42.54 44.62 -12.31
CA CYS A 4 -41.62 44.28 -11.24
C CYS A 4 -42.21 44.74 -9.90
N ASN A 5 -42.62 43.80 -9.04
CA ASN A 5 -43.18 44.10 -7.73
C ASN A 5 -42.21 44.83 -6.79
N ARG A 6 -40.91 44.50 -6.83
CA ARG A 6 -39.93 45.08 -5.90
C ARG A 6 -39.56 46.52 -6.25
N CYS A 7 -39.45 46.82 -7.54
CA CYS A 7 -39.09 48.15 -8.01
C CYS A 7 -40.30 49.00 -8.37
N ASP A 8 -41.52 48.46 -8.23
CA ASP A 8 -42.80 49.08 -8.60
C ASP A 8 -42.77 49.70 -10.01
N ARG A 9 -42.34 48.91 -11.01
CA ARG A 9 -42.14 49.38 -12.40
C ARG A 9 -42.77 48.46 -13.42
N TYR A 10 -43.39 49.06 -14.43
CA TYR A 10 -43.93 48.37 -15.60
C TYR A 10 -42.92 48.39 -16.75
N PHE A 11 -42.91 47.30 -17.52
CA PHE A 11 -42.04 47.10 -18.68
C PHE A 11 -42.88 46.81 -19.93
N ASN A 12 -42.34 47.19 -21.08
CA ASN A 12 -43.02 47.01 -22.37
C ASN A 12 -43.00 45.55 -22.88
N SER A 13 -42.14 44.69 -22.32
CA SER A 13 -41.96 43.29 -22.71
C SER A 13 -41.35 42.47 -21.57
N TYR A 14 -41.55 41.15 -21.57
CA TYR A 14 -40.95 40.26 -20.56
C TYR A 14 -39.42 40.25 -20.65
N TYR A 15 -38.89 40.44 -21.86
CA TYR A 15 -37.45 40.59 -22.10
C TYR A 15 -36.88 41.81 -21.36
N ALA A 16 -37.54 42.97 -21.45
CA ALA A 16 -37.11 44.18 -20.74
C ALA A 16 -37.19 44.03 -19.21
N LEU A 17 -38.19 43.31 -18.69
CA LEU A 17 -38.26 42.99 -17.26
C LEU A 17 -37.11 42.07 -16.82
N ASN A 18 -36.77 41.04 -17.61
CA ASN A 18 -35.69 40.12 -17.28
C ASN A 18 -34.31 40.78 -17.36
N GLN A 19 -34.07 41.65 -18.35
CA GLN A 19 -32.86 42.47 -18.38
C GLN A 19 -32.76 43.37 -17.14
N HIS A 20 -33.84 44.08 -16.80
CA HIS A 20 -33.87 44.91 -15.59
C HIS A 20 -33.53 44.12 -14.33
N LYS A 21 -34.06 42.90 -14.18
CA LYS A 21 -33.76 42.03 -13.04
C LYS A 21 -32.31 41.55 -12.98
N ARG A 22 -31.65 41.38 -14.13
CA ARG A 22 -30.23 40.96 -14.19
C ARG A 22 -29.28 42.11 -13.89
N ASP A 23 -29.60 43.31 -14.37
CA ASP A 23 -28.69 44.46 -14.31
C ASP A 23 -28.91 45.35 -13.07
N SER A 24 -30.04 45.19 -12.38
CA SER A 24 -30.38 45.98 -11.20
C SER A 24 -29.72 45.46 -9.93
N SER A 25 -29.06 46.35 -9.18
CA SER A 25 -28.51 46.05 -7.85
C SER A 25 -29.56 45.76 -6.77
N PHE A 26 -30.85 45.94 -7.07
CA PHE A 26 -31.98 45.63 -6.18
C PHE A 26 -32.49 44.18 -6.31
N HIS A 27 -31.97 43.44 -7.28
CA HIS A 27 -32.35 42.05 -7.53
C HIS A 27 -31.12 41.17 -7.40
N TRP A 28 -31.16 40.24 -6.46
CA TRP A 28 -30.11 39.24 -6.27
C TRP A 28 -30.74 37.87 -6.46
N ILE A 29 -30.86 37.46 -7.71
CA ILE A 29 -31.58 36.24 -8.08
C ILE A 29 -30.62 35.06 -8.02
N CYS A 30 -31.09 33.95 -7.45
CA CYS A 30 -30.51 32.62 -7.65
C CYS A 30 -31.19 32.00 -8.87
N ASP A 31 -30.43 31.72 -9.93
CA ASP A 31 -30.99 31.25 -11.21
C ASP A 31 -31.61 29.84 -11.10
N ASP A 32 -31.03 28.94 -10.29
CA ASP A 32 -31.55 27.56 -10.17
C ASP A 32 -32.81 27.47 -9.30
N CYS A 33 -32.89 28.32 -8.26
CA CYS A 33 -34.05 28.34 -7.36
C CYS A 33 -35.12 29.36 -7.78
N GLY A 34 -34.79 30.32 -8.64
CA GLY A 34 -35.66 31.42 -9.04
C GLY A 34 -36.00 32.40 -7.91
N ILE A 35 -35.28 32.34 -6.78
CA ILE A 35 -35.53 33.18 -5.60
C ILE A 35 -34.81 34.51 -5.76
N ASP A 36 -35.54 35.61 -5.55
CA ASP A 36 -35.03 36.97 -5.62
C ASP A 36 -34.77 37.53 -4.22
N PHE A 37 -33.49 37.67 -3.85
CA PHE A 37 -33.07 38.21 -2.56
C PHE A 37 -32.93 39.73 -2.61
N SER A 38 -33.22 40.40 -1.49
CA SER A 38 -33.11 41.86 -1.37
C SER A 38 -31.67 42.36 -1.30
N THR A 39 -30.72 41.48 -0.96
CA THR A 39 -29.29 41.81 -0.82
C THR A 39 -28.41 40.67 -1.34
N SER A 40 -27.17 41.00 -1.73
CA SER A 40 -26.16 40.01 -2.12
C SER A 40 -25.82 39.06 -0.97
N ALA A 41 -25.79 39.58 0.27
CA ALA A 41 -25.55 38.80 1.47
C ALA A 41 -26.65 37.74 1.69
N GLY A 42 -27.92 38.10 1.51
CA GLY A 42 -29.03 37.14 1.63
C GLY A 42 -28.96 36.03 0.59
N ARG A 43 -28.53 36.35 -0.65
CA ARG A 43 -28.29 35.33 -1.68
C ARG A 43 -27.12 34.41 -1.33
N LYS A 44 -26.02 34.96 -0.81
CA LYS A 44 -24.88 34.14 -0.34
C LYS A 44 -25.28 33.22 0.80
N GLU A 45 -26.02 33.72 1.78
CA GLU A 45 -26.53 32.90 2.89
C GLU A 45 -27.43 31.77 2.39
N HIS A 46 -28.26 32.02 1.38
CA HIS A 46 -29.02 30.96 0.70
C HIS A 46 -28.13 29.89 0.08
N TYR A 47 -27.04 30.25 -0.60
CA TYR A 47 -26.08 29.27 -1.15
C TYR A 47 -25.44 28.41 -0.06
N VAL A 48 -25.10 29.01 1.09
CA VAL A 48 -24.49 28.27 2.22
C VAL A 48 -25.47 27.30 2.89
N GLN A 49 -26.75 27.67 2.98
CA GLN A 49 -27.76 26.88 3.71
C GLN A 49 -28.47 25.86 2.82
N SER A 50 -28.40 26.02 1.50
CA SER A 50 -29.10 25.16 0.56
C SER A 50 -28.22 23.98 0.13
N PRO A 51 -28.64 22.72 0.35
CA PRO A 51 -27.90 21.55 -0.14
C PRO A 51 -28.02 21.37 -1.67
N ARG A 52 -28.66 22.30 -2.37
CA ARG A 52 -28.78 22.30 -3.84
C ARG A 52 -27.70 23.12 -4.53
N HIS A 53 -26.78 23.72 -3.77
CA HIS A 53 -25.74 24.57 -4.31
C HIS A 53 -24.39 24.14 -3.76
N ASP A 54 -23.51 23.74 -4.66
CA ASP A 54 -22.12 23.45 -4.36
C ASP A 54 -21.35 24.77 -4.34
N TYR A 55 -21.24 25.38 -3.15
CA TYR A 55 -20.72 26.73 -2.97
C TYR A 55 -19.47 26.75 -2.09
N CYS A 56 -18.39 27.33 -2.62
CA CYS A 56 -17.19 27.60 -1.85
C CYS A 56 -17.33 28.90 -1.05
N GLN A 57 -17.43 28.76 0.28
CA GLN A 57 -17.53 29.90 1.21
C GLN A 57 -16.24 30.74 1.31
N ARG A 58 -15.11 30.27 0.76
CA ARG A 58 -13.80 30.91 0.91
C ARG A 58 -13.42 31.79 -0.27
N CYS A 59 -13.85 31.44 -1.48
CA CYS A 59 -13.65 32.24 -2.69
C CYS A 59 -14.95 32.84 -3.26
N ASP A 60 -16.11 32.51 -2.67
CA ASP A 60 -17.44 32.93 -3.11
C ASP A 60 -17.82 32.44 -4.53
N GLU A 61 -17.36 31.23 -4.91
CA GLU A 61 -17.65 30.59 -6.21
C GLU A 61 -18.71 29.48 -6.08
N LEU A 62 -19.56 29.35 -7.12
CA LEU A 62 -20.51 28.24 -7.29
C LEU A 62 -19.96 27.26 -8.32
N PHE A 63 -20.26 25.98 -8.09
CA PHE A 63 -19.91 24.85 -8.95
C PHE A 63 -21.18 24.12 -9.36
N ASP A 64 -21.11 23.38 -10.48
CA ASP A 64 -22.28 22.70 -11.02
C ASP A 64 -22.63 21.44 -10.21
N ASP A 65 -21.63 20.82 -9.54
CA ASP A 65 -21.81 19.68 -8.65
C ASP A 65 -20.74 19.58 -7.54
N GLU A 66 -20.93 18.63 -6.62
CA GLU A 66 -20.07 18.37 -5.46
C GLU A 66 -18.65 17.92 -5.89
N GLU A 67 -18.51 17.19 -7.00
CA GLU A 67 -17.21 16.70 -7.49
C GLU A 67 -16.34 17.87 -7.96
N GLU A 68 -16.90 18.80 -8.73
CA GLU A 68 -16.21 20.03 -9.14
C GLU A 68 -15.83 20.92 -7.96
N LEU A 69 -16.67 21.01 -6.94
CA LEU A 69 -16.35 21.76 -5.71
C LEU A 69 -15.21 21.10 -4.92
N GLU A 70 -15.20 19.77 -4.80
CA GLU A 70 -14.12 19.05 -4.13
C GLU A 70 -12.79 19.18 -4.89
N ASP A 71 -12.82 19.09 -6.22
CA ASP A 71 -11.65 19.30 -7.07
C ASP A 71 -11.12 20.75 -6.96
N HIS A 72 -12.02 21.74 -6.92
CA HIS A 72 -11.65 23.12 -6.63
C HIS A 72 -10.93 23.25 -5.28
N TYR A 73 -11.43 22.57 -4.24
CA TYR A 73 -10.77 22.57 -2.94
C TYR A 73 -9.37 21.94 -2.99
N ASP A 74 -9.19 20.85 -3.75
CA ASP A 74 -7.90 20.17 -3.92
C ASP A 74 -6.87 21.04 -4.68
N GLU A 75 -7.32 21.87 -5.64
CA GLU A 75 -6.44 22.72 -6.45
C GLU A 75 -6.16 24.11 -5.85
N VAL A 76 -7.18 24.75 -5.27
CA VAL A 76 -7.14 26.17 -4.88
C VAL A 76 -6.93 26.34 -3.38
N HIS A 77 -7.31 25.36 -2.57
CA HIS A 77 -7.26 25.46 -1.12
C HIS A 77 -6.31 24.45 -0.48
N HIS A 78 -5.77 24.82 0.68
CA HIS A 78 -5.03 23.89 1.50
C HIS A 78 -6.01 23.17 2.41
N TRP A 79 -6.72 22.19 1.89
CA TRP A 79 -7.71 21.44 2.66
C TRP A 79 -7.37 19.95 2.71
N CYS A 80 -7.96 19.27 3.68
CA CYS A 80 -7.90 17.84 3.79
C CYS A 80 -9.28 17.24 3.52
N ARG A 81 -9.44 16.57 2.36
CA ARG A 81 -10.68 15.89 1.96
C ARG A 81 -11.22 14.92 3.01
N HIS A 82 -10.36 14.08 3.60
CA HIS A 82 -10.82 13.11 4.61
C HIS A 82 -11.24 13.70 5.95
N CYS A 83 -10.72 14.88 6.31
CA CYS A 83 -11.07 15.54 7.58
C CYS A 83 -12.05 16.70 7.36
N HIS A 84 -12.33 17.07 6.11
CA HIS A 84 -13.04 18.28 5.71
C HIS A 84 -12.53 19.55 6.43
N MET A 85 -11.20 19.65 6.61
CA MET A 85 -10.54 20.73 7.33
C MET A 85 -9.73 21.62 6.38
N PHE A 86 -9.89 22.94 6.53
CA PHE A 86 -9.12 23.94 5.80
C PHE A 86 -7.95 24.47 6.62
N PHE A 87 -6.82 24.72 5.97
CA PHE A 87 -5.59 25.22 6.55
C PHE A 87 -5.18 26.54 5.92
N LYS A 88 -4.43 27.35 6.67
CA LYS A 88 -3.99 28.69 6.23
C LYS A 88 -3.00 28.63 5.06
N ASN A 89 -2.15 27.61 5.02
CA ASN A 89 -1.10 27.43 4.03
C ASN A 89 -0.73 25.94 3.89
N GLN A 90 0.04 25.60 2.86
CA GLN A 90 0.52 24.24 2.61
C GLN A 90 1.28 23.63 3.81
N TYR A 91 2.05 24.44 4.54
CA TYR A 91 2.76 23.99 5.74
C TYR A 91 1.79 23.50 6.82
N GLY A 92 0.70 24.21 7.05
CA GLY A 92 -0.34 23.81 8.01
C GLY A 92 -1.03 22.50 7.62
N LEU A 93 -1.29 22.29 6.33
CA LEU A 93 -1.85 21.04 5.81
C LEU A 93 -0.86 19.87 5.96
N GLN A 94 0.41 20.08 5.65
CA GLN A 94 1.45 19.05 5.84
C GLN A 94 1.64 18.68 7.31
N GLU A 95 1.59 19.67 8.22
CA GLU A 95 1.70 19.41 9.65
C GLU A 95 0.47 18.64 10.17
N HIS A 96 -0.73 18.94 9.66
CA HIS A 96 -1.93 18.12 9.90
C HIS A 96 -1.72 16.67 9.47
N TYR A 97 -1.20 16.42 8.27
CA TYR A 97 -0.92 15.06 7.82
C TYR A 97 0.12 14.33 8.66
N ARG A 98 1.11 15.04 9.22
CA ARG A 98 2.11 14.46 10.12
C ARG A 98 1.53 14.08 11.48
N GLN A 99 0.63 14.90 12.02
CA GLN A 99 0.10 14.72 13.36
C GLN A 99 -1.15 13.84 13.41
N SER A 100 -1.88 13.74 12.29
CA SER A 100 -3.14 13.01 12.26
C SER A 100 -2.91 11.49 12.21
N PRO A 101 -3.46 10.73 13.16
CA PRO A 101 -3.37 9.26 13.16
C PRO A 101 -4.19 8.62 12.04
N SER A 102 -5.12 9.37 11.44
CA SER A 102 -5.96 8.91 10.33
C SER A 102 -5.28 9.02 8.97
N HIS A 103 -4.14 9.72 8.88
CA HIS A 103 -3.38 9.85 7.66
C HIS A 103 -2.12 9.00 7.70
N TYR A 104 -1.95 8.15 6.69
CA TYR A 104 -0.72 7.38 6.52
C TYR A 104 0.21 8.15 5.58
N TYR A 105 0.86 9.17 6.12
CA TYR A 105 1.69 10.10 5.34
C TYR A 105 3.17 9.97 5.70
N CYS A 106 4.03 9.93 4.69
CA CYS A 106 5.48 9.94 4.86
C CYS A 106 6.03 11.32 4.52
N SER A 107 6.41 12.08 5.55
CA SER A 107 6.87 13.45 5.35
C SER A 107 8.15 13.61 4.53
N PRO A 108 9.21 12.80 4.68
CA PRO A 108 10.43 13.01 3.90
C PRO A 108 10.25 12.69 2.41
N CYS A 109 9.20 11.92 2.05
CA CYS A 109 8.90 11.54 0.68
C CYS A 109 7.67 12.25 0.11
N ASP A 110 7.02 13.12 0.89
CA ASP A 110 5.75 13.79 0.55
C ASP A 110 4.72 12.82 -0.08
N ARG A 111 4.50 11.67 0.57
CA ARG A 111 3.71 10.57 -0.01
C ARG A 111 2.66 10.02 0.93
N HIS A 112 1.45 9.84 0.39
CA HIS A 112 0.32 9.22 1.06
C HIS A 112 0.26 7.71 0.80
N PHE A 113 -0.23 6.97 1.79
CA PHE A 113 -0.42 5.53 1.76
C PHE A 113 -1.86 5.17 2.12
N LEU A 114 -2.34 4.07 1.55
CA LEU A 114 -3.71 3.59 1.78
C LEU A 114 -3.88 2.90 3.16
N SER A 115 -2.78 2.52 3.81
CA SER A 115 -2.83 1.79 5.09
C SER A 115 -1.58 2.03 5.94
N ALA A 116 -1.75 1.86 7.26
CA ALA A 116 -0.65 1.90 8.22
C ALA A 116 0.46 0.90 7.89
N SER A 117 0.08 -0.30 7.43
CA SER A 117 1.01 -1.35 7.03
C SER A 117 1.86 -0.92 5.84
N ASN A 118 1.25 -0.28 4.84
CA ASN A 118 1.96 0.19 3.65
C ASN A 118 2.97 1.31 4.00
N LEU A 119 2.57 2.27 4.85
CA LEU A 119 3.48 3.30 5.35
C LEU A 119 4.63 2.69 6.13
N ARG A 120 4.36 1.73 7.02
CA ARG A 120 5.39 1.04 7.81
C ARG A 120 6.38 0.31 6.91
N SER A 121 5.90 -0.44 5.92
CA SER A 121 6.75 -1.12 4.93
C SER A 121 7.61 -0.12 4.14
N HIS A 122 7.05 1.03 3.77
CA HIS A 122 7.79 2.09 3.09
C HIS A 122 8.90 2.69 3.96
N VAL A 123 8.60 3.04 5.22
CA VAL A 123 9.58 3.60 6.17
C VAL A 123 10.66 2.57 6.55
N ASN A 124 10.36 1.27 6.44
CA ASN A 124 11.34 0.19 6.63
C ASN A 124 12.10 -0.20 5.34
N SER A 125 11.81 0.44 4.21
CA SER A 125 12.47 0.14 2.93
C SER A 125 13.81 0.85 2.78
N SER A 126 14.54 0.58 1.69
CA SER A 126 15.83 1.22 1.39
C SER A 126 15.76 2.71 1.09
N ILE A 127 14.56 3.29 1.07
CA ILE A 127 14.35 4.72 0.92
C ILE A 127 14.74 5.44 2.23
N HIS A 128 14.40 4.86 3.38
CA HIS A 128 14.63 5.46 4.70
C HIS A 128 15.64 4.70 5.55
N GLN A 129 15.82 3.39 5.31
CA GLN A 129 16.73 2.55 6.09
C GLN A 129 18.07 2.34 5.38
N PRO A 130 19.20 2.39 6.11
CA PRO A 130 20.50 2.05 5.57
C PRO A 130 20.60 0.55 5.26
N ARG A 131 21.43 0.20 4.28
CA ARG A 131 21.66 -1.19 3.85
C ARG A 131 22.77 -1.84 4.67
N ASN A 132 22.45 -2.17 5.92
CA ASN A 132 23.44 -2.72 6.87
C ASN A 132 23.76 -4.21 6.68
N TYR A 133 22.98 -4.93 5.86
CA TYR A 133 23.11 -6.37 5.69
C TYR A 133 23.81 -6.69 4.37
N THR A 134 25.13 -6.80 4.40
CA THR A 134 25.93 -7.19 3.22
C THR A 134 25.90 -8.70 3.00
N CYS A 135 25.84 -9.10 1.73
CA CYS A 135 25.95 -10.50 1.35
C CYS A 135 27.35 -11.01 1.69
N PRO A 136 27.48 -12.09 2.48
CA PRO A 136 28.80 -12.53 2.96
C PRO A 136 29.63 -13.28 1.92
N PHE A 137 29.02 -13.70 0.81
CA PHE A 137 29.71 -14.52 -0.18
C PHE A 137 30.58 -13.65 -1.11
N LYS A 138 31.81 -14.14 -1.36
CA LYS A 138 32.76 -13.45 -2.24
C LYS A 138 32.21 -13.33 -3.66
N GLY A 139 32.36 -12.15 -4.25
CA GLY A 139 31.91 -11.83 -5.59
C GLY A 139 30.47 -11.31 -5.69
N CYS A 140 29.71 -11.26 -4.59
CA CYS A 140 28.34 -10.74 -4.58
C CYS A 140 28.28 -9.24 -4.29
N GLY A 141 28.78 -8.79 -3.13
CA GLY A 141 28.88 -7.37 -2.77
C GLY A 141 27.54 -6.64 -2.54
N TYR A 142 26.39 -7.27 -2.79
CA TYR A 142 25.08 -6.66 -2.57
C TYR A 142 24.80 -6.43 -1.07
N ALA A 143 24.09 -5.34 -0.78
CA ALA A 143 23.68 -4.95 0.56
C ALA A 143 22.15 -4.75 0.64
N PHE A 144 21.58 -5.14 1.77
CA PHE A 144 20.14 -5.18 2.02
C PHE A 144 19.77 -4.42 3.29
N VAL A 145 18.51 -4.02 3.39
CA VAL A 145 17.96 -3.26 4.52
C VAL A 145 17.56 -4.12 5.72
N SER A 146 17.28 -5.41 5.48
CA SER A 146 16.85 -6.35 6.50
C SER A 146 17.51 -7.71 6.29
N GLN A 147 17.46 -8.53 7.33
CA GLN A 147 17.96 -9.89 7.29
C GLN A 147 17.06 -10.77 6.42
N SER A 148 15.74 -10.57 6.45
CA SER A 148 14.79 -11.24 5.57
C SER A 148 15.10 -11.02 4.09
N ALA A 149 15.44 -9.78 3.69
CA ALA A 149 15.78 -9.43 2.32
C ALA A 149 17.10 -10.10 1.86
N LEU A 150 18.12 -10.13 2.71
CA LEU A 150 19.36 -10.86 2.43
C LEU A 150 19.08 -12.37 2.26
N THR A 151 18.33 -12.97 3.18
CA THR A 151 17.97 -14.40 3.08
C THR A 151 17.18 -14.70 1.81
N GLN A 152 16.24 -13.83 1.43
CA GLN A 152 15.48 -13.98 0.19
C GLN A 152 16.39 -13.92 -1.05
N HIS A 153 17.36 -13.02 -1.07
CA HIS A 153 18.35 -12.95 -2.15
C HIS A 153 19.14 -14.27 -2.31
N LEU A 154 19.54 -14.88 -1.19
CA LEU A 154 20.23 -16.17 -1.17
C LEU A 154 19.30 -17.32 -1.61
N GLU A 155 18.05 -17.34 -1.14
CA GLU A 155 17.08 -18.39 -1.52
C GLU A 155 16.67 -18.30 -2.99
N ALA A 156 16.56 -17.09 -3.54
CA ALA A 156 16.17 -16.85 -4.93
C ALA A 156 17.23 -17.28 -5.94
N GLY A 157 18.44 -17.65 -5.50
CA GLY A 157 19.52 -18.05 -6.42
C GLY A 157 20.12 -16.88 -7.21
N THR A 158 19.83 -15.64 -6.80
CA THR A 158 20.29 -14.41 -7.48
C THR A 158 21.70 -14.00 -7.05
N CYS A 159 22.29 -14.71 -6.09
CA CYS A 159 23.65 -14.48 -5.63
C CYS A 159 24.66 -14.95 -6.68
N SER A 160 25.61 -14.08 -7.04
CA SER A 160 26.68 -14.41 -8.00
C SER A 160 27.57 -15.56 -7.55
N SER A 161 27.61 -15.86 -6.25
CA SER A 161 28.33 -16.99 -5.69
C SER A 161 27.61 -18.33 -5.86
N GLY A 162 26.46 -18.37 -6.55
CA GLY A 162 25.70 -19.59 -6.84
C GLY A 162 24.90 -20.15 -5.66
N VAL A 163 24.78 -19.38 -4.57
CA VAL A 163 24.00 -19.76 -3.40
C VAL A 163 22.52 -19.70 -3.75
N ASN A 164 21.82 -20.78 -3.43
CA ASN A 164 20.39 -20.93 -3.64
C ASN A 164 19.72 -21.48 -2.36
N ARG A 165 18.41 -21.64 -2.43
CA ARG A 165 17.56 -22.22 -1.37
C ARG A 165 18.08 -23.54 -0.79
N ASN A 166 18.59 -24.45 -1.60
CA ASN A 166 19.07 -25.75 -1.13
C ASN A 166 20.32 -25.60 -0.24
N THR A 167 21.22 -24.69 -0.62
CA THR A 167 22.38 -24.33 0.20
C THR A 167 21.94 -23.75 1.54
N VAL A 168 20.95 -22.85 1.54
CA VAL A 168 20.35 -22.28 2.77
C VAL A 168 19.75 -23.40 3.65
N ASN A 169 18.91 -24.26 3.09
CA ASN A 169 18.27 -25.37 3.81
C ASN A 169 19.30 -26.33 4.44
N ARG A 170 20.38 -26.64 3.72
CA ARG A 170 21.48 -27.49 4.23
C ARG A 170 22.21 -26.83 5.40
N ILE A 171 22.42 -25.52 5.35
CA ILE A 171 23.05 -24.78 6.45
C ILE A 171 22.14 -24.79 7.68
N VAL A 172 20.85 -24.50 7.52
CA VAL A 172 19.88 -24.56 8.62
C VAL A 172 19.89 -25.93 9.28
N ARG A 173 19.82 -27.02 8.50
CA ARG A 173 19.87 -28.40 9.03
C ARG A 173 21.12 -28.69 9.86
N LYS A 174 22.27 -28.16 9.44
CA LYS A 174 23.54 -28.38 10.13
C LYS A 174 23.59 -27.68 11.49
N TYR A 175 22.95 -26.52 11.61
CA TYR A 175 23.09 -25.64 12.78
C TYR A 175 21.85 -25.58 13.69
N ASP A 176 20.66 -25.92 13.21
CA ASP A 176 19.44 -26.07 14.03
C ASP A 176 19.36 -27.48 14.65
N THR A 177 20.37 -27.86 15.43
CA THR A 177 20.49 -29.23 15.99
C THR A 177 19.39 -29.57 17.00
N THR A 178 18.76 -28.56 17.59
CA THR A 178 17.68 -28.69 18.57
C THR A 178 16.29 -28.54 17.94
N ASN A 179 16.20 -28.34 16.61
CA ASN A 179 14.96 -28.18 15.86
C ASN A 179 14.05 -27.08 16.42
N ILE A 180 14.65 -25.93 16.76
CA ILE A 180 13.92 -24.78 17.30
C ILE A 180 13.07 -24.15 16.19
N ILE A 181 13.60 -24.08 14.97
CA ILE A 181 12.95 -23.37 13.86
C ILE A 181 12.56 -24.29 12.70
N THR A 182 12.88 -25.58 12.80
CA THR A 182 12.60 -26.57 11.76
C THR A 182 11.74 -27.72 12.29
N ASP A 183 10.94 -28.31 11.39
CA ASP A 183 10.18 -29.54 11.66
C ASP A 183 10.94 -30.76 11.10
N PRO A 184 11.53 -31.62 11.96
CA PRO A 184 12.31 -32.80 11.53
C PRO A 184 11.53 -33.75 10.62
N SER A 185 10.22 -33.86 10.83
CA SER A 185 9.35 -34.75 10.04
C SER A 185 9.21 -34.30 8.58
N ARG A 186 9.50 -33.02 8.31
CA ARG A 186 9.48 -32.40 6.98
C ARG A 186 10.89 -32.21 6.40
N MET A 187 11.91 -32.69 7.09
CA MET A 187 13.31 -32.64 6.63
C MET A 187 13.84 -34.00 6.14
N ILE A 188 12.99 -35.02 6.07
CA ILE A 188 13.33 -36.33 5.51
C ILE A 188 13.64 -36.19 4.02
N THR A 189 14.91 -36.26 3.66
CA THR A 189 15.38 -36.33 2.26
C THR A 189 15.95 -37.71 1.97
N ILE A 190 15.75 -38.20 0.74
CA ILE A 190 16.36 -39.45 0.27
C ILE A 190 17.86 -39.18 0.04
N GLY A 191 18.67 -39.40 1.08
CA GLY A 191 20.14 -39.33 1.02
C GLY A 191 20.76 -37.98 0.66
N ASP A 192 22.09 -37.97 0.54
CA ASP A 192 22.92 -36.79 0.21
C ASP A 192 22.80 -36.36 -1.27
N ALA A 193 22.09 -37.12 -2.09
CA ALA A 193 21.89 -36.87 -3.52
C ALA A 193 20.45 -36.38 -3.77
N TYR A 194 20.15 -35.14 -3.40
CA TYR A 194 18.88 -34.51 -3.77
C TYR A 194 18.86 -34.21 -5.27
N GLN A 195 18.20 -35.05 -6.07
CA GLN A 195 17.78 -34.71 -7.43
C GLN A 195 16.45 -33.97 -7.36
N GLU A 196 16.49 -32.68 -7.71
CA GLU A 196 15.36 -31.77 -7.69
C GLU A 196 14.27 -32.24 -8.67
N ARG A 197 13.07 -32.58 -8.18
CA ARG A 197 11.92 -32.81 -9.04
C ARG A 197 11.34 -31.48 -9.46
N LYS A 198 11.89 -30.89 -10.51
CA LYS A 198 11.35 -29.66 -11.09
C LYS A 198 10.07 -29.97 -11.86
N LEU A 199 8.94 -29.47 -11.37
CA LEU A 199 7.68 -29.49 -12.12
C LEU A 199 7.76 -28.44 -13.22
N ILE A 200 7.56 -28.87 -14.46
CA ILE A 200 7.53 -27.99 -15.64
C ILE A 200 6.19 -28.21 -16.34
N ALA A 201 5.42 -27.13 -16.50
CA ALA A 201 4.23 -27.14 -17.32
C ALA A 201 4.60 -27.04 -18.80
N THR A 202 3.88 -27.77 -19.64
CA THR A 202 3.94 -27.69 -21.10
C THR A 202 2.63 -27.13 -21.66
N GLY A 203 2.52 -27.02 -22.99
CA GLY A 203 1.28 -26.61 -23.66
C GLY A 203 0.04 -27.43 -23.25
N ALA A 204 0.22 -28.65 -22.73
CA ALA A 204 -0.84 -29.51 -22.23
C ALA A 204 -1.56 -28.96 -20.98
N ALA A 205 -0.99 -27.97 -20.29
CA ALA A 205 -1.62 -27.34 -19.13
C ALA A 205 -2.71 -26.31 -19.51
N TRP A 206 -2.94 -26.08 -20.80
CA TRP A 206 -4.00 -25.21 -21.30
C TRP A 206 -5.36 -25.90 -21.21
N ASN A 207 -6.31 -25.33 -20.47
CA ASN A 207 -7.64 -25.90 -20.26
C ASN A 207 -8.72 -25.40 -21.24
N GLY A 208 -8.35 -24.55 -22.20
CA GLY A 208 -9.29 -23.89 -23.14
C GLY A 208 -9.39 -22.38 -22.95
N GLU A 209 -9.13 -21.89 -21.73
CA GLU A 209 -9.21 -20.46 -21.37
C GLU A 209 -7.90 -19.92 -20.78
N ALA A 210 -7.20 -20.74 -20.00
CA ALA A 210 -5.96 -20.36 -19.33
C ALA A 210 -5.03 -21.57 -19.11
N TYR A 211 -3.78 -21.30 -18.73
CA TYR A 211 -2.87 -22.31 -18.19
C TYR A 211 -3.19 -22.55 -16.72
N GLU A 212 -3.50 -23.78 -16.34
CA GLU A 212 -3.95 -24.11 -14.98
C GLU A 212 -2.92 -24.95 -14.22
N CYS A 213 -2.66 -24.58 -12.96
CA CYS A 213 -1.83 -25.39 -12.06
C CYS A 213 -2.64 -26.53 -11.45
N TYR A 214 -2.31 -27.80 -11.75
CA TYR A 214 -3.03 -28.96 -11.21
C TYR A 214 -2.95 -29.12 -9.68
N LEU A 215 -1.96 -28.50 -9.02
CA LEU A 215 -1.77 -28.60 -7.56
C LEU A 215 -2.69 -27.65 -6.77
N CYS A 216 -3.14 -26.55 -7.38
CA CYS A 216 -3.90 -25.52 -6.67
C CYS A 216 -4.98 -24.82 -7.50
N HIS A 217 -5.19 -25.24 -8.74
CA HIS A 217 -6.17 -24.72 -9.69
C HIS A 217 -6.07 -23.21 -9.98
N SER A 218 -4.90 -22.61 -9.71
CA SER A 218 -4.63 -21.21 -10.10
C SER A 218 -4.42 -21.12 -11.61
N THR A 219 -5.07 -20.14 -12.24
CA THR A 219 -5.02 -19.92 -13.69
C THR A 219 -4.06 -18.79 -14.06
N TYR A 220 -3.40 -18.95 -15.21
CA TYR A 220 -2.37 -18.06 -15.72
C TYR A 220 -2.56 -17.78 -17.21
N ARG A 221 -2.32 -16.54 -17.63
CA ARG A 221 -2.46 -16.14 -19.04
C ARG A 221 -1.37 -16.71 -19.95
N THR A 222 -0.20 -17.05 -19.40
CA THR A 222 0.95 -17.52 -20.18
C THR A 222 1.59 -18.76 -19.56
N LEU A 223 2.17 -19.62 -20.40
CA LEU A 223 2.91 -20.80 -19.95
C LEU A 223 4.12 -20.43 -19.09
N SER A 224 4.78 -19.31 -19.42
CA SER A 224 5.90 -18.79 -18.62
C SER A 224 5.46 -18.42 -17.21
N ALA A 225 4.29 -17.79 -17.05
CA ALA A 225 3.76 -17.43 -15.74
C ALA A 225 3.39 -18.66 -14.91
N LEU A 226 2.82 -19.70 -15.54
CA LEU A 226 2.58 -20.98 -14.86
C LEU A 226 3.89 -21.65 -14.44
N ASN A 227 4.91 -21.67 -15.32
CA ASN A 227 6.21 -22.22 -14.98
C ASN A 227 6.93 -21.44 -13.87
N GLN A 228 6.80 -20.11 -13.84
CA GLN A 228 7.29 -19.28 -12.75
C GLN A 228 6.56 -19.63 -11.43
N HIS A 229 5.25 -19.84 -11.47
CA HIS A 229 4.48 -20.30 -10.32
C HIS A 229 4.91 -21.69 -9.83
N LEU A 230 5.15 -22.64 -10.73
CA LEU A 230 5.62 -23.99 -10.37
C LEU A 230 7.05 -23.97 -9.79
N SER A 231 7.88 -23.00 -10.19
CA SER A 231 9.20 -22.78 -9.59
C SER A 231 9.18 -22.02 -8.26
N SER A 232 8.01 -21.50 -7.85
CA SER A 232 7.83 -20.84 -6.55
C SER A 232 7.65 -21.87 -5.44
N PRO A 233 8.08 -21.58 -4.21
CA PRO A 233 7.94 -22.47 -3.04
C PRO A 233 6.50 -22.60 -2.51
N ARG A 234 5.50 -22.39 -3.37
CA ARG A 234 4.07 -22.35 -3.03
C ARG A 234 3.53 -23.75 -2.72
N HIS A 235 4.06 -24.77 -3.38
CA HIS A 235 3.68 -26.18 -3.20
C HIS A 235 4.73 -26.99 -2.45
N GLU A 236 5.76 -26.34 -1.92
CA GLU A 236 6.80 -27.01 -1.14
C GLU A 236 6.32 -27.27 0.29
N ASP A 237 6.88 -28.33 0.89
CA ASP A 237 6.66 -28.61 2.30
C ASP A 237 7.11 -27.44 3.19
N LYS A 238 6.30 -27.14 4.20
CA LYS A 238 6.58 -26.08 5.16
C LYS A 238 7.56 -26.58 6.23
N MET A 239 8.84 -26.52 5.90
CA MET A 239 9.95 -26.99 6.73
C MET A 239 10.18 -26.14 7.97
N TYR A 240 9.90 -24.84 7.87
CA TYR A 240 10.20 -23.86 8.89
C TYR A 240 8.98 -23.60 9.77
N ILE A 241 9.21 -23.50 11.07
CA ILE A 241 8.16 -23.31 12.06
C ILE A 241 8.49 -22.12 12.97
N CYS A 242 7.44 -21.43 13.42
CA CYS A 242 7.57 -20.52 14.54
C CYS A 242 7.65 -21.35 15.85
N PRO A 243 8.70 -21.19 16.68
CA PRO A 243 8.85 -21.95 17.93
C PRO A 243 7.79 -21.59 18.98
N LEU A 244 7.05 -20.50 18.78
CA LEU A 244 6.03 -20.08 19.73
C LEU A 244 4.76 -20.93 19.56
N ASN A 245 4.46 -21.74 20.59
CA ASN A 245 3.31 -22.67 20.61
C ASN A 245 1.94 -22.01 20.39
N THR A 246 1.80 -20.72 20.70
CA THR A 246 0.57 -19.96 20.45
C THR A 246 0.45 -19.49 19.00
N CYS A 247 1.55 -19.36 18.27
CA CYS A 247 1.56 -18.88 16.90
C CYS A 247 1.34 -20.02 15.88
N ARG A 248 2.02 -21.16 16.06
CA ARG A 248 1.94 -22.36 15.18
C ARG A 248 2.12 -22.09 13.68
N SER A 249 2.67 -20.94 13.30
CA SER A 249 2.87 -20.57 11.91
C SER A 249 3.96 -21.44 11.29
N ARG A 250 3.75 -21.82 10.02
CA ARG A 250 4.64 -22.67 9.25
C ARG A 250 4.97 -22.00 7.91
N PHE A 251 6.21 -22.14 7.47
CA PHE A 251 6.75 -21.48 6.28
C PHE A 251 7.53 -22.47 5.42
N SER A 252 7.46 -22.30 4.10
CA SER A 252 8.31 -23.04 3.18
C SER A 252 9.72 -22.44 3.10
N CYS A 253 9.88 -21.12 3.25
CA CYS A 253 11.15 -20.42 3.13
C CYS A 253 11.68 -19.92 4.48
N LEU A 254 13.01 -19.88 4.64
CA LEU A 254 13.63 -19.24 5.79
C LEU A 254 13.38 -17.73 5.75
N SER A 255 13.43 -17.07 4.59
CA SER A 255 13.14 -15.64 4.46
C SER A 255 11.76 -15.27 5.02
N SER A 256 10.75 -16.10 4.79
CA SER A 256 9.39 -15.90 5.32
C SER A 256 9.33 -16.05 6.83
N LEU A 257 10.06 -17.00 7.43
CA LEU A 257 10.16 -17.12 8.88
C LEU A 257 10.90 -15.90 9.48
N VAL A 258 12.02 -15.48 8.87
CA VAL A 258 12.78 -14.31 9.32
C VAL A 258 11.88 -13.07 9.28
N GLN A 259 11.15 -12.86 8.17
CA GLN A 259 10.22 -11.75 8.04
C GLN A 259 9.09 -11.80 9.09
N HIS A 260 8.57 -12.99 9.39
CA HIS A 260 7.59 -13.19 10.46
C HIS A 260 8.15 -12.78 11.84
N ILE A 261 9.40 -13.14 12.14
CA ILE A 261 10.07 -12.76 13.39
C ILE A 261 10.32 -11.25 13.44
N GLU A 262 10.84 -10.66 12.35
CA GLU A 262 11.09 -9.21 12.22
C GLU A 262 9.81 -8.38 12.32
N SER A 263 8.66 -8.92 11.89
CA SER A 263 7.38 -8.22 12.00
C SER A 263 6.87 -8.09 13.44
N GLU A 264 7.46 -8.85 14.37
CA GLU A 264 7.08 -8.95 15.79
C GLU A 264 5.63 -9.34 16.06
N TYR A 265 4.88 -9.73 15.03
CA TYR A 265 3.42 -9.91 15.08
C TYR A 265 3.00 -10.93 16.15
N CYS A 266 3.74 -12.02 16.29
CA CYS A 266 3.47 -13.05 17.29
C CYS A 266 4.24 -12.86 18.60
N GLY A 267 5.12 -11.87 18.70
CA GLY A 267 5.97 -11.63 19.87
C GLY A 267 7.09 -12.66 20.09
N VAL A 268 7.34 -13.57 19.13
CA VAL A 268 8.42 -14.57 19.24
C VAL A 268 9.81 -13.92 19.32
N SER A 269 9.97 -12.70 18.78
CA SER A 269 11.20 -11.92 18.88
C SER A 269 11.64 -11.66 20.33
N LYS A 270 10.71 -11.67 21.30
CA LYS A 270 11.01 -11.44 22.72
C LYS A 270 11.80 -12.59 23.38
N PHE A 271 11.85 -13.76 22.75
CA PHE A 271 12.56 -14.92 23.28
C PHE A 271 14.02 -14.93 22.80
N LYS A 272 14.95 -14.68 23.73
CA LYS A 272 16.40 -14.69 23.45
C LYS A 272 16.90 -15.99 22.82
N SER A 273 16.31 -17.14 23.16
CA SER A 273 16.66 -18.43 22.57
C SER A 273 16.42 -18.47 21.06
N VAL A 274 15.34 -17.84 20.59
CA VAL A 274 14.99 -17.78 19.17
C VAL A 274 15.88 -16.80 18.43
N GLN A 275 16.14 -15.62 19.00
CA GLN A 275 17.08 -14.65 18.45
C GLN A 275 18.48 -15.26 18.33
N ASN A 276 18.98 -15.92 19.38
CA ASN A 276 20.29 -16.58 19.36
C ASN A 276 20.37 -17.70 18.32
N ALA A 277 19.32 -18.51 18.14
CA ALA A 277 19.29 -19.56 17.13
C ALA A 277 19.36 -18.95 15.71
N MET A 278 18.58 -17.90 15.46
CA MET A 278 18.57 -17.20 14.17
C MET A 278 19.92 -16.52 13.89
N ASP A 279 20.46 -15.77 14.85
CA ASP A 279 21.75 -15.08 14.74
C ASP A 279 22.90 -16.07 14.56
N ASN A 280 22.84 -17.25 15.19
CA ASN A 280 23.81 -18.31 14.96
C ASN A 280 23.72 -18.80 13.51
N ILE A 281 22.54 -19.24 13.05
CA ILE A 281 22.36 -19.75 11.68
C ILE A 281 22.83 -18.74 10.63
N ILE A 282 22.42 -17.48 10.79
CA ILE A 282 22.81 -16.38 9.91
C ILE A 282 24.30 -16.06 10.03
N GLY A 283 24.84 -16.05 11.26
CA GLY A 283 26.26 -15.84 11.52
C GLY A 283 27.13 -16.93 10.90
N GLN A 284 26.66 -18.18 10.86
CA GLN A 284 27.35 -19.27 10.19
C GLN A 284 27.29 -19.13 8.67
N MET A 285 26.18 -18.63 8.10
CA MET A 285 26.14 -18.26 6.68
C MET A 285 27.21 -17.22 6.33
N LYS A 286 27.53 -16.31 7.27
CA LYS A 286 28.64 -15.35 7.09
C LYS A 286 30.03 -15.98 7.13
N ARG A 287 30.19 -17.13 7.80
CA ARG A 287 31.48 -17.81 8.03
C ARG A 287 31.82 -18.89 7.00
N ILE A 288 30.89 -19.27 6.12
CA ILE A 288 31.08 -20.31 5.09
C ILE A 288 31.94 -19.81 3.90
N THR A 289 32.59 -18.65 4.03
CA THR A 289 33.56 -18.13 3.07
C THR A 289 34.74 -19.10 2.88
N PHE A 290 34.87 -19.67 1.69
CA PHE A 290 36.17 -20.01 1.10
C PHE A 290 36.67 -18.79 0.30
#